data_AF-A0A933NJU5-F1
#
_entry.id   AF-A0A933NJU5-F1
#
_cell.length_a   1.000
_cell.length_b   1.000
_cell.length_c   1.000
_cell.angle_alpha   90.00
_cell.angle_beta   90.00
_cell.angle_gamma   90.00
#
_symmetry.space_group_name_H-M   'P 1'
#
loop_
_entity.id
_entity.type
_entity.pdbx_description
1 polymer ?
#
loop_
_entity_poly.entity_id
_entity_poly.type
_entity_poly.pdbx_seq_one_letter_code
_entity_poly.pdbx_strand_id
1 'polypeptide(L)'
;MSRKGRGSRTFAVALALACLLVPAGAVCAQTPADEWGRDDIDPYSGLPRTGTTATGPADASTTSPQYGAGGVAGFTQNGQVRQENMPWSGVWWPRKPCELAFMGFSQGLSPLEKYDSLVYSNWGRNPGAAAWEADPQNKHNDAPQQGVDWAGHCNGLAAAAILEPEPKASIRVPVGQYAAFLKLNIAHPSYARSGLWRDGQDDYRYYRASGQSIELTVADQKGWLCEMYMDVNCQQFENRDLLGRRYNSPDPNLQDPSYRDIYPHYFHYLLQAFLKNRQQAFVCEVDPGFPVNNHPLFKYDSTSVYYPNQGKYAVTTTVYFTDYGRGYNDVGTNVTRQTYTYDLFLDQQGRIQWGEWTGSSQYNHPDFIWIPTQLARSGNGYANTALDPRFAQYLMGRNGGRQQ
;
A
#
# COMPACT_ATOMS: atom_id res chain seq x y z
N MET A 1 33.87 65.50 42.14
CA MET A 1 34.30 64.11 41.83
C MET A 1 33.76 63.80 40.43
N SER A 2 34.50 63.91 39.32
CA SER A 2 35.74 63.23 38.86
C SER A 2 35.48 61.92 38.07
N ARG A 3 35.63 62.00 36.73
CA ARG A 3 35.91 60.90 35.74
C ARG A 3 34.80 59.83 35.56
N LYS A 4 34.57 59.14 34.42
CA LYS A 4 35.01 59.07 32.99
C LYS A 4 33.89 58.30 32.21
N GLY A 5 33.75 58.27 30.88
CA GLY A 5 34.39 59.01 29.78
C GLY A 5 34.62 58.15 28.50
N ARG A 6 33.95 58.47 27.37
CA ARG A 6 33.90 57.77 26.04
C ARG A 6 32.92 56.58 25.98
N GLY A 7 32.14 56.31 24.92
CA GLY A 7 31.94 56.97 23.61
C GLY A 7 32.39 56.11 22.41
N SER A 8 31.44 55.50 21.66
CA SER A 8 31.71 54.88 20.35
C SER A 8 30.45 54.53 19.52
N ARG A 9 30.28 55.25 18.40
CA ARG A 9 29.86 54.80 17.06
C ARG A 9 28.46 54.20 16.82
N THR A 10 27.74 54.91 15.95
CA THR A 10 26.65 54.47 15.08
C THR A 10 27.02 53.28 14.18
N PHE A 11 26.03 52.42 13.90
CA PHE A 11 25.81 51.85 12.57
C PHE A 11 24.30 51.62 12.37
N ALA A 12 23.73 52.23 11.34
CA ALA A 12 22.42 51.86 10.85
C ALA A 12 22.58 50.63 9.95
N VAL A 13 21.73 49.61 10.12
CA VAL A 13 21.66 48.46 9.23
C VAL A 13 20.30 48.47 8.55
N ALA A 14 20.31 48.59 7.23
CA ALA A 14 19.11 48.51 6.41
C ALA A 14 18.56 47.07 6.44
N LEU A 15 17.25 46.92 6.66
CA LEU A 15 16.58 45.63 6.59
C LEU A 15 16.36 45.29 5.10
N ALA A 16 17.32 44.59 4.49
CA ALA A 16 17.16 44.06 3.14
C ALA A 16 16.24 42.84 3.15
N LEU A 17 15.30 42.76 2.20
CA LEU A 17 14.54 41.53 1.95
C LEU A 17 15.50 40.41 1.55
N ALA A 18 15.48 39.31 2.30
CA ALA A 18 16.06 38.05 1.88
C ALA A 18 14.94 37.01 1.79
N CYS A 19 14.53 36.68 0.56
CA CYS A 19 13.67 35.53 0.31
C CYS A 19 14.45 34.25 0.64
N LEU A 20 14.17 33.66 1.81
CA LEU A 20 14.67 32.34 2.16
C LEU A 20 13.87 31.28 1.40
N LEU A 21 14.44 30.87 0.26
CA LEU A 21 14.09 29.62 -0.40
C LEU A 21 14.33 28.47 0.58
N VAL A 22 13.26 27.75 0.95
CA VAL A 22 13.38 26.46 1.61
C VAL A 22 13.85 25.45 0.56
N PRO A 23 14.98 24.76 0.73
CA PRO A 23 15.40 23.72 -0.20
C PRO A 23 14.42 22.55 -0.12
N ALA A 24 13.90 22.12 -1.27
CA ALA A 24 13.13 20.89 -1.37
C ALA A 24 14.01 19.70 -0.94
N GLY A 25 13.55 18.94 0.05
CA GLY A 25 14.28 17.79 0.57
C GLY A 25 14.36 16.64 -0.43
N ALA A 26 15.60 16.19 -0.72
CA ALA A 26 15.93 14.87 -1.26
C ALA A 26 15.13 14.40 -2.50
N VAL A 27 15.30 15.09 -3.63
CA VAL A 27 15.23 14.39 -4.93
C VAL A 27 16.51 13.55 -5.05
N CYS A 28 16.41 12.23 -4.86
CA CYS A 28 17.55 11.34 -5.08
C CYS A 28 17.95 11.33 -6.55
N ALA A 29 19.27 11.39 -6.78
CA ALA A 29 19.86 11.73 -8.07
C ALA A 29 19.64 10.66 -9.15
N GLN A 30 19.70 11.12 -10.41
CA GLN A 30 19.64 10.29 -11.60
C GLN A 30 20.88 9.40 -11.71
N THR A 31 20.69 8.09 -11.85
CA THR A 31 21.66 7.20 -12.49
C THR A 31 21.28 7.03 -13.98
N PRO A 32 22.27 6.89 -14.90
CA PRO A 32 22.00 6.60 -16.32
C PRO A 32 21.24 5.28 -16.52
N ALA A 33 20.59 5.14 -17.68
CA ALA A 33 19.68 4.03 -17.99
C ALA A 33 20.40 2.74 -18.45
N ASP A 34 21.68 2.60 -18.14
CA ASP A 34 22.63 1.84 -18.96
C ASP A 34 23.25 0.62 -18.23
N GLU A 35 23.11 0.50 -16.91
CA GLU A 35 23.72 -0.56 -16.08
C GLU A 35 22.73 -1.67 -15.65
N TRP A 36 21.77 -2.00 -16.53
CA TRP A 36 20.85 -3.12 -16.33
C TRP A 36 21.47 -4.46 -16.75
N GLY A 37 22.46 -4.93 -15.99
CA GLY A 37 23.12 -6.19 -16.30
C GLY A 37 23.93 -6.80 -15.18
N ARG A 38 23.60 -8.07 -14.86
CA ARG A 38 24.26 -9.01 -13.95
C ARG A 38 23.87 -8.86 -12.47
N ASP A 39 22.81 -9.59 -12.09
CA ASP A 39 22.81 -10.45 -10.89
C ASP A 39 21.66 -11.49 -10.96
N ASP A 40 22.02 -12.71 -11.39
CA ASP A 40 21.56 -14.03 -10.90
C ASP A 40 20.07 -14.35 -10.66
N ILE A 41 19.15 -13.83 -11.49
CA ILE A 41 17.85 -14.50 -11.74
C ILE A 41 17.65 -14.68 -13.25
N ASP A 42 17.79 -15.90 -13.77
CA ASP A 42 17.33 -16.28 -15.12
C ASP A 42 15.79 -16.30 -15.14
N PRO A 43 15.12 -15.33 -15.78
CA PRO A 43 13.67 -15.20 -15.71
C PRO A 43 12.93 -16.20 -16.61
N TYR A 44 13.65 -17.07 -17.35
CA TYR A 44 13.09 -17.99 -18.35
C TYR A 44 13.05 -19.47 -17.92
N SER A 45 13.38 -19.77 -16.67
CA SER A 45 13.53 -21.14 -16.15
C SER A 45 12.24 -22.00 -16.13
N GLY A 46 11.07 -21.47 -16.52
CA GLY A 46 9.77 -22.14 -16.50
C GLY A 46 9.03 -22.28 -17.85
N LEU A 47 9.62 -21.91 -18.99
CA LEU A 47 9.01 -22.14 -20.31
C LEU A 47 9.23 -23.60 -20.78
N PRO A 48 8.34 -24.18 -21.62
CA PRO A 48 8.51 -25.54 -22.14
C PRO A 48 9.82 -25.69 -22.93
N ARG A 49 10.81 -26.35 -22.32
CA ARG A 49 12.10 -26.64 -22.95
C ARG A 49 11.92 -27.76 -23.97
N THR A 50 12.18 -27.47 -25.24
CA THR A 50 12.33 -28.52 -26.26
C THR A 50 13.67 -29.22 -26.08
N GLY A 51 13.63 -30.52 -25.78
CA GLY A 51 14.81 -31.38 -25.81
C GLY A 51 15.57 -31.54 -24.49
N THR A 52 15.03 -32.34 -23.56
CA THR A 52 15.85 -33.20 -22.69
C THR A 52 14.98 -34.33 -22.12
N THR A 53 15.35 -35.58 -22.38
CA THR A 53 14.67 -36.77 -21.87
C THR A 53 15.05 -37.01 -20.40
N ALA A 54 14.09 -36.92 -19.50
CA ALA A 54 14.20 -37.40 -18.12
C ALA A 54 13.13 -38.46 -17.86
N THR A 55 13.55 -39.61 -17.34
CA THR A 55 12.68 -40.77 -17.05
C THR A 55 12.27 -40.75 -15.57
N GLY A 56 10.96 -40.75 -15.32
CA GLY A 56 10.36 -40.73 -13.98
C GLY A 56 8.84 -40.89 -14.10
N PRO A 57 8.15 -41.56 -13.17
CA PRO A 57 6.95 -42.31 -13.49
C PRO A 57 5.72 -41.44 -13.76
N ALA A 58 4.87 -41.95 -14.65
CA ALA A 58 3.65 -41.31 -15.08
C ALA A 58 2.54 -41.39 -14.03
N ASP A 59 1.71 -40.35 -13.99
CA ASP A 59 0.27 -40.57 -14.05
C ASP A 59 -0.32 -39.56 -15.04
N ALA A 60 -0.96 -40.05 -16.10
CA ALA A 60 -1.21 -39.27 -17.31
C ALA A 60 -2.59 -39.58 -17.90
N SER A 61 -3.47 -38.57 -17.87
CA SER A 61 -4.63 -38.48 -18.77
C SER A 61 -4.59 -37.19 -19.59
N THR A 62 -3.41 -36.86 -20.14
CA THR A 62 -3.25 -35.81 -21.15
C THR A 62 -3.32 -36.43 -22.54
N THR A 63 -4.38 -36.16 -23.29
CA THR A 63 -4.47 -36.48 -24.72
C THR A 63 -3.38 -35.72 -25.48
N SER A 64 -2.41 -36.45 -26.04
CA SER A 64 -1.26 -35.87 -26.75
C SER A 64 -1.67 -35.13 -28.03
N PRO A 65 -1.21 -33.88 -28.26
CA PRO A 65 -1.20 -33.28 -29.58
C PRO A 65 -0.12 -33.96 -30.45
N GLN A 66 -0.44 -34.26 -31.71
CA GLN A 66 0.59 -34.64 -32.68
C GLN A 66 1.45 -33.42 -33.04
N TYR A 67 2.77 -33.55 -32.90
CA TYR A 67 3.71 -32.50 -33.29
C TYR A 67 4.10 -32.61 -34.76
N GLY A 68 3.92 -31.51 -35.51
CA GLY A 68 4.47 -31.32 -36.85
C GLY A 68 5.33 -30.04 -36.89
N ALA A 69 6.57 -30.19 -37.35
CA ALA A 69 7.50 -29.14 -37.79
C ALA A 69 7.32 -27.69 -37.25
N GLY A 70 7.94 -27.40 -36.10
CA GLY A 70 8.53 -26.09 -35.80
C GLY A 70 7.61 -24.92 -35.41
N GLY A 71 6.29 -25.06 -35.42
CA GLY A 71 5.38 -24.01 -34.98
C GLY A 71 5.31 -23.90 -33.44
N VAL A 72 5.78 -22.78 -32.87
CA VAL A 72 5.46 -22.46 -31.47
C VAL A 72 4.00 -22.04 -31.41
N ALA A 73 3.17 -22.72 -30.63
CA ALA A 73 1.77 -22.34 -30.45
C ALA A 73 1.65 -21.10 -29.54
N GLY A 74 0.54 -20.37 -29.68
CA GLY A 74 0.10 -19.42 -28.65
C GLY A 74 -0.12 -20.12 -27.30
N PHE A 75 -0.02 -19.37 -26.20
CA PHE A 75 -0.13 -19.93 -24.85
C PHE A 75 -1.44 -19.52 -24.16
N THR A 76 -1.86 -20.34 -23.21
CA THR A 76 -2.81 -19.97 -22.16
C THR A 76 -2.11 -20.12 -20.82
N GLN A 77 -2.21 -19.12 -19.95
CA GLN A 77 -1.62 -19.12 -18.61
C GLN A 77 -2.59 -18.50 -17.62
N ASN A 78 -2.53 -18.91 -16.36
CA ASN A 78 -3.22 -18.28 -15.27
C ASN A 78 -2.43 -18.47 -13.96
N GLY A 79 -2.80 -17.71 -12.95
CA GLY A 79 -2.27 -17.83 -11.60
C GLY A 79 -3.16 -17.08 -10.62
N GLN A 80 -3.23 -17.59 -9.39
CA GLN A 80 -4.03 -17.02 -8.31
C GLN A 80 -3.37 -17.31 -6.96
N VAL A 81 -3.49 -16.36 -6.04
CA VAL A 81 -3.30 -16.64 -4.61
C VAL A 81 -4.20 -17.77 -4.13
N ARG A 82 -3.81 -18.42 -3.03
CA ARG A 82 -4.68 -19.42 -2.39
C ARG A 82 -5.94 -18.77 -1.84
N GLN A 83 -7.03 -19.54 -1.72
CA GLN A 83 -8.33 -19.03 -1.29
C GLN A 83 -8.28 -18.44 0.14
N GLU A 84 -7.44 -19.00 1.00
CA GLU A 84 -7.16 -18.51 2.35
C GLU A 84 -6.31 -17.22 2.40
N ASN A 85 -5.60 -16.91 1.32
CA ASN A 85 -4.73 -15.73 1.15
C ASN A 85 -5.34 -14.66 0.22
N MET A 86 -6.64 -14.75 -0.08
CA MET A 86 -7.37 -13.76 -0.87
C MET A 86 -7.38 -12.41 -0.14
N PRO A 87 -6.87 -11.31 -0.74
CA PRO A 87 -6.84 -10.04 -0.05
C PRO A 87 -8.25 -9.51 0.20
N TRP A 88 -8.54 -9.15 1.45
CA TRP A 88 -9.87 -8.72 1.88
C TRP A 88 -10.16 -7.26 1.52
N SER A 89 -11.43 -6.96 1.27
CA SER A 89 -11.89 -5.59 1.01
C SER A 89 -12.08 -4.79 2.30
N GLY A 90 -11.84 -3.48 2.22
CA GLY A 90 -12.13 -2.53 3.28
C GLY A 90 -12.30 -1.12 2.71
N VAL A 91 -12.67 -0.16 3.56
CA VAL A 91 -12.72 1.26 3.16
C VAL A 91 -11.30 1.83 3.28
N TRP A 92 -10.94 2.79 2.42
CA TRP A 92 -9.61 3.42 2.39
C TRP A 92 -9.38 4.44 3.51
N TRP A 93 -10.28 4.53 4.50
CA TRP A 93 -10.22 5.48 5.63
C TRP A 93 -9.88 6.93 5.21
N PRO A 94 -10.83 7.64 4.57
CA PRO A 94 -10.66 9.03 4.14
C PRO A 94 -10.01 10.00 5.16
N ARG A 95 -8.94 10.68 4.74
CA ARG A 95 -8.18 11.66 5.56
C ARG A 95 -8.91 12.99 5.78
N LYS A 96 -9.79 13.40 4.86
CA LYS A 96 -10.56 14.66 4.95
C LYS A 96 -11.59 14.68 6.09
N PRO A 97 -12.41 13.63 6.29
CA PRO A 97 -13.20 13.46 7.51
C PRO A 97 -12.42 12.80 8.67
N CYS A 98 -11.18 12.32 8.44
CA CYS A 98 -10.28 11.75 9.44
C CYS A 98 -10.99 10.68 10.30
N GLU A 99 -11.55 9.68 9.62
CA GLU A 99 -12.52 8.74 10.19
C GLU A 99 -11.93 7.82 11.27
N LEU A 100 -10.64 7.48 11.17
CA LEU A 100 -9.92 6.70 12.19
C LEU A 100 -9.90 7.39 13.55
N ALA A 101 -9.87 8.73 13.58
CA ALA A 101 -9.92 9.54 14.80
C ALA A 101 -11.36 9.94 15.20
N PHE A 102 -12.20 10.36 14.25
CA PHE A 102 -13.46 11.04 14.56
C PHE A 102 -14.75 10.20 14.38
N MET A 103 -14.78 9.22 13.48
CA MET A 103 -16.02 8.52 13.15
C MET A 103 -16.38 7.46 14.19
N GLY A 104 -17.45 7.71 14.96
CA GLY A 104 -17.92 6.79 15.99
C GLY A 104 -18.62 5.55 15.43
N PHE A 105 -18.16 4.36 15.84
CA PHE A 105 -18.80 3.07 15.59
C PHE A 105 -19.61 2.61 16.82
N SER A 106 -19.58 1.32 17.16
CA SER A 106 -20.14 0.82 18.43
C SER A 106 -19.59 1.62 19.62
N GLN A 107 -20.46 1.88 20.60
CA GLN A 107 -20.17 2.71 21.79
C GLN A 107 -19.86 4.19 21.48
N GLY A 108 -20.01 4.66 20.23
CA GLY A 108 -19.77 6.05 19.83
C GLY A 108 -18.30 6.46 19.74
N LEU A 109 -17.39 5.48 19.89
CA LEU A 109 -15.94 5.65 19.80
C LEU A 109 -15.46 5.30 18.38
N SER A 110 -14.47 6.04 17.89
CA SER A 110 -13.73 5.73 16.67
C SER A 110 -12.75 4.57 16.89
N PRO A 111 -12.17 4.00 15.81
CA PRO A 111 -11.19 2.92 15.95
C PRO A 111 -10.04 3.32 16.88
N LEU A 112 -9.44 4.51 16.69
CA LEU A 112 -8.30 4.91 17.51
C LEU A 112 -8.68 5.34 18.93
N GLU A 113 -9.88 5.91 19.14
CA GLU A 113 -10.40 6.17 20.50
C GLU A 113 -10.60 4.87 21.29
N LYS A 114 -10.99 3.77 20.63
CA LYS A 114 -11.07 2.45 21.27
C LYS A 114 -9.70 1.89 21.63
N TYR A 115 -8.70 2.09 20.79
CA TYR A 115 -7.32 1.73 21.09
C TYR A 115 -6.80 2.53 22.30
N ASP A 116 -6.95 3.86 22.27
CA ASP A 116 -6.58 4.76 23.37
C ASP A 116 -7.26 4.34 24.69
N SER A 117 -8.56 4.04 24.63
CA SER A 117 -9.33 3.54 25.77
C SER A 117 -8.80 2.20 26.30
N LEU A 118 -8.43 1.26 25.43
CA LEU A 118 -7.91 -0.05 25.84
C LEU A 118 -6.52 0.06 26.46
N VAL A 119 -5.61 0.83 25.87
CA VAL A 119 -4.28 1.11 26.43
C VAL A 119 -4.40 1.81 27.78
N TYR A 120 -5.20 2.89 27.87
CA TYR A 120 -5.48 3.58 29.13
C TYR A 120 -6.06 2.63 30.17
N SER A 121 -7.00 1.76 29.80
CA SER A 121 -7.65 0.85 30.75
C SER A 121 -6.68 -0.15 31.39
N ASN A 122 -5.61 -0.53 30.68
CA ASN A 122 -4.62 -1.48 31.17
C ASN A 122 -3.47 -0.81 31.95
N TRP A 123 -3.08 0.43 31.62
CA TRP A 123 -1.88 1.06 32.18
C TRP A 123 -2.03 2.48 32.73
N GLY A 124 -3.23 3.06 32.68
CA GLY A 124 -3.52 4.40 33.21
C GLY A 124 -2.89 5.56 32.42
N ARG A 125 -2.23 5.26 31.29
CA ARG A 125 -1.65 6.24 30.36
C ARG A 125 -2.36 6.14 29.02
N ASN A 126 -2.83 7.28 28.51
CA ASN A 126 -3.34 7.41 27.16
C ASN A 126 -2.13 7.44 26.19
N PRO A 127 -2.10 6.64 25.11
CA PRO A 127 -1.03 6.71 24.11
C PRO A 127 -1.25 7.86 23.13
N GLY A 128 -2.48 8.35 22.96
CA GLY A 128 -2.80 9.50 22.11
C GLY A 128 -2.91 9.18 20.62
N ALA A 129 -3.26 7.95 20.23
CA ALA A 129 -3.33 7.55 18.82
C ALA A 129 -4.43 8.32 18.06
N ALA A 130 -5.60 8.54 18.67
CA ALA A 130 -6.65 9.34 18.02
C ALA A 130 -6.25 10.82 17.89
N ALA A 131 -5.50 11.37 18.86
CA ALA A 131 -4.99 12.74 18.79
C ALA A 131 -3.87 12.89 17.75
N TRP A 132 -2.98 11.90 17.61
CA TRP A 132 -1.93 11.87 16.58
C TRP A 132 -2.55 11.87 15.17
N GLU A 133 -3.54 11.01 14.95
CA GLU A 133 -4.27 10.90 13.68
C GLU A 133 -5.02 12.19 13.33
N ALA A 134 -5.61 12.83 14.35
CA ALA A 134 -6.33 14.08 14.23
C ALA A 134 -5.44 15.30 13.93
N ASP A 135 -4.11 15.21 14.06
CA ASP A 135 -3.19 16.32 13.81
C ASP A 135 -2.88 16.47 12.30
N PRO A 136 -3.21 17.61 11.68
CA PRO A 136 -2.82 17.88 10.29
C PRO A 136 -1.30 17.87 10.05
N GLN A 137 -0.46 18.08 11.08
CA GLN A 137 1.00 18.00 10.92
C GLN A 137 1.48 16.59 10.55
N ASN A 138 0.79 15.56 11.04
CA ASN A 138 1.09 14.16 10.71
C ASN A 138 0.58 13.76 9.33
N LYS A 139 -0.15 14.65 8.64
CA LYS A 139 -0.72 14.45 7.29
C LYS A 139 -1.76 13.32 7.22
N HIS A 140 -2.37 12.91 8.33
CA HIS A 140 -3.46 11.93 8.36
C HIS A 140 -4.85 12.59 8.46
N ASN A 141 -4.89 13.87 8.85
CA ASN A 141 -6.06 14.73 8.77
C ASN A 141 -5.82 15.88 7.78
N ASP A 142 -6.48 15.86 6.61
CA ASP A 142 -6.32 16.93 5.60
C ASP A 142 -7.15 18.20 5.89
N ALA A 143 -7.92 18.22 6.98
CA ALA A 143 -8.93 19.22 7.34
C ALA A 143 -10.08 19.41 6.32
N PRO A 144 -11.34 19.61 6.77
CA PRO A 144 -12.50 19.63 5.86
C PRO A 144 -12.46 20.67 4.73
N GLN A 145 -11.72 21.78 4.91
CA GLN A 145 -11.61 22.86 3.93
C GLN A 145 -10.38 22.77 3.00
N GLN A 146 -9.44 21.85 3.26
CA GLN A 146 -8.19 21.72 2.50
C GLN A 146 -8.00 20.32 1.89
N GLY A 147 -8.69 19.31 2.42
CA GLY A 147 -8.61 17.93 1.92
C GLY A 147 -9.36 17.64 0.62
N VAL A 148 -8.75 16.74 -0.15
CA VAL A 148 -9.33 16.11 -1.35
C VAL A 148 -10.09 14.84 -0.96
N ASP A 149 -11.20 14.55 -1.63
CA ASP A 149 -12.10 13.46 -1.22
C ASP A 149 -11.56 12.04 -1.49
N TRP A 150 -10.56 11.91 -2.37
CA TRP A 150 -9.89 10.64 -2.67
C TRP A 150 -8.80 10.27 -1.65
N ALA A 151 -8.32 11.23 -0.85
CA ALA A 151 -7.21 11.01 0.07
C ALA A 151 -7.58 10.07 1.21
N GLY A 152 -6.79 9.03 1.41
CA GLY A 152 -6.94 8.05 2.48
C GLY A 152 -5.70 7.17 2.63
N HIS A 153 -5.86 6.12 3.42
CA HIS A 153 -4.89 5.09 3.78
C HIS A 153 -4.94 3.91 2.80
N CYS A 154 -5.12 4.16 1.48
CA CYS A 154 -5.29 3.09 0.48
C CYS A 154 -4.06 2.17 0.38
N ASN A 155 -2.85 2.71 0.60
CA ASN A 155 -1.61 1.94 0.71
C ASN A 155 -1.62 1.02 1.94
N GLY A 156 -1.95 1.55 3.12
CA GLY A 156 -2.05 0.77 4.37
C GLY A 156 -3.09 -0.33 4.27
N LEU A 157 -4.25 -0.03 3.68
CA LEU A 157 -5.31 -1.00 3.40
C LEU A 157 -4.81 -2.11 2.47
N ALA A 158 -4.16 -1.76 1.36
CA ALA A 158 -3.70 -2.75 0.37
C ALA A 158 -2.62 -3.68 0.96
N ALA A 159 -1.70 -3.15 1.78
CA ALA A 159 -0.71 -3.96 2.49
C ALA A 159 -1.36 -4.86 3.57
N ALA A 160 -2.25 -4.31 4.40
CA ALA A 160 -2.98 -5.06 5.41
C ALA A 160 -3.84 -6.18 4.79
N ALA A 161 -4.51 -5.89 3.68
CA ALA A 161 -5.32 -6.86 2.94
C ALA A 161 -4.51 -8.08 2.47
N ILE A 162 -3.25 -7.88 2.07
CA ILE A 162 -2.35 -8.94 1.59
C ILE A 162 -1.69 -9.70 2.74
N LEU A 163 -1.26 -9.00 3.80
CA LEU A 163 -0.38 -9.57 4.84
C LEU A 163 -1.11 -10.10 6.08
N GLU A 164 -2.35 -9.67 6.33
CA GLU A 164 -3.07 -9.99 7.57
C GLU A 164 -4.32 -10.83 7.30
N PRO A 165 -4.59 -11.86 8.14
CA PRO A 165 -5.88 -12.55 8.13
C PRO A 165 -7.04 -11.56 8.32
N GLU A 166 -8.10 -11.72 7.54
CA GLU A 166 -9.26 -10.82 7.61
C GLU A 166 -9.94 -10.85 9.00
N PRO A 167 -10.25 -9.69 9.61
CA PRO A 167 -11.23 -9.59 10.70
C PRO A 167 -12.65 -9.96 10.21
N LYS A 168 -13.23 -11.05 10.71
CA LYS A 168 -14.53 -11.59 10.22
C LYS A 168 -15.73 -11.38 11.16
N ALA A 169 -15.52 -10.90 12.38
CA ALA A 169 -16.57 -10.67 13.36
C ALA A 169 -16.15 -9.60 14.39
N SER A 170 -17.13 -8.97 15.05
CA SER A 170 -16.89 -8.17 16.26
C SER A 170 -16.32 -9.05 17.37
N ILE A 171 -15.36 -8.52 18.12
CA ILE A 171 -14.85 -9.10 19.38
C ILE A 171 -15.10 -8.13 20.54
N ARG A 172 -15.12 -8.66 21.77
CA ARG A 172 -15.27 -7.87 23.00
C ARG A 172 -14.02 -8.00 23.86
N VAL A 173 -13.35 -6.89 24.11
CA VAL A 173 -12.16 -6.83 24.95
C VAL A 173 -12.55 -6.23 26.32
N PRO A 174 -12.34 -6.94 27.44
CA PRO A 174 -12.62 -6.39 28.77
C PRO A 174 -11.83 -5.12 29.05
N VAL A 175 -12.48 -4.15 29.69
CA VAL A 175 -11.81 -2.94 30.20
C VAL A 175 -10.95 -3.34 31.41
N GLY A 176 -9.70 -2.89 31.43
CA GLY A 176 -8.76 -3.16 32.53
C GLY A 176 -9.06 -2.40 33.83
N GLN A 177 -8.04 -2.28 34.68
CA GLN A 177 -8.13 -1.63 36.00
C GLN A 177 -8.66 -0.18 35.92
N TYR A 178 -8.25 0.58 34.92
CA TYR A 178 -8.63 1.99 34.76
C TYR A 178 -9.92 2.07 33.93
N ALA A 179 -11.04 2.00 34.63
CA ALA A 179 -12.37 1.89 34.06
C ALA A 179 -12.89 3.18 33.38
N ALA A 180 -12.26 3.61 32.28
CA ALA A 180 -12.67 4.75 31.48
C ALA A 180 -12.63 4.47 29.97
N PHE A 181 -13.61 5.00 29.23
CA PHE A 181 -13.49 5.24 27.79
C PHE A 181 -13.00 6.65 27.53
N LEU A 182 -12.13 6.80 26.55
CA LEU A 182 -11.55 8.04 26.09
C LEU A 182 -12.20 8.44 24.76
N LYS A 183 -12.90 9.58 24.74
CA LYS A 183 -13.41 10.23 23.52
C LYS A 183 -12.63 11.51 23.27
N LEU A 184 -12.10 11.69 22.07
CA LEU A 184 -11.38 12.91 21.69
C LEU A 184 -12.33 14.12 21.72
N ASN A 185 -11.87 15.24 22.23
CA ASN A 185 -12.67 16.44 22.46
C ASN A 185 -12.70 17.31 21.19
N ILE A 186 -13.60 16.97 20.25
CA ILE A 186 -13.76 17.59 18.91
C ILE A 186 -14.07 19.13 18.96
N ALA A 187 -14.19 19.73 20.15
CA ALA A 187 -14.84 21.01 20.39
C ALA A 187 -14.05 22.29 20.04
N HIS A 188 -12.92 22.25 19.31
CA HIS A 188 -12.12 23.46 19.06
C HIS A 188 -11.63 23.68 17.61
N PRO A 189 -12.42 24.37 16.76
CA PRO A 189 -12.08 24.69 15.36
C PRO A 189 -10.80 25.50 15.12
N SER A 190 -10.18 26.06 16.17
CA SER A 190 -8.93 26.82 16.06
C SER A 190 -7.66 26.03 16.38
N TYR A 191 -7.74 24.81 16.92
CA TYR A 191 -6.55 24.01 17.25
C TYR A 191 -5.93 23.35 16.00
N ALA A 192 -6.75 23.10 14.98
CA ALA A 192 -6.29 22.81 13.62
C ALA A 192 -5.45 23.94 12.98
N ARG A 193 -5.30 25.11 13.64
CA ARG A 193 -4.42 26.21 13.20
C ARG A 193 -3.21 26.46 14.10
N SER A 194 -3.15 25.88 15.31
CA SER A 194 -2.09 26.19 16.28
C SER A 194 -0.94 25.20 16.27
N GLY A 195 -1.15 23.95 15.80
CA GLY A 195 -0.06 22.98 15.67
C GLY A 195 0.61 22.61 17.00
N LEU A 196 -0.18 22.61 18.07
CA LEU A 196 0.28 22.43 19.46
C LEU A 196 -0.62 21.42 20.17
N TRP A 197 -0.61 20.18 19.70
CA TRP A 197 -1.07 19.05 20.53
C TRP A 197 -0.02 18.84 21.62
N ARG A 198 -0.43 19.06 22.87
CA ARG A 198 0.37 18.70 24.05
C ARG A 198 -0.23 17.43 24.62
N ASP A 199 0.63 16.48 24.95
CA ASP A 199 0.39 15.11 25.47
C ASP A 199 -0.45 15.08 26.79
N GLY A 200 -1.66 15.64 26.74
CA GLY A 200 -2.40 16.15 27.87
C GLY A 200 -3.79 15.52 28.02
N GLN A 201 -4.18 15.29 29.27
CA GLN A 201 -5.48 14.70 29.60
C GLN A 201 -6.68 15.57 29.18
N ASP A 202 -6.45 16.86 28.89
CA ASP A 202 -7.45 17.86 28.52
C ASP A 202 -8.11 17.62 27.14
N ASP A 203 -7.42 16.92 26.24
CA ASP A 203 -7.90 16.63 24.88
C ASP A 203 -8.95 15.51 24.84
N TYR A 204 -9.21 14.80 25.95
CA TYR A 204 -10.13 13.67 26.00
C TYR A 204 -11.21 13.82 27.08
N ARG A 205 -12.42 13.34 26.77
CA ARG A 205 -13.51 13.15 27.73
C ARG A 205 -13.49 11.72 28.24
N TYR A 206 -13.55 11.58 29.56
CA TYR A 206 -13.50 10.30 30.27
C TYR A 206 -14.91 9.85 30.65
N TYR A 207 -15.32 8.66 30.19
CA TYR A 207 -16.61 8.05 30.53
C TYR A 207 -16.39 6.80 31.37
N ARG A 208 -17.04 6.70 32.54
CA ARG A 208 -16.87 5.57 33.46
C ARG A 208 -17.35 4.25 32.81
N ALA A 209 -16.44 3.29 32.72
CA ALA A 209 -16.61 2.01 32.02
C ALA A 209 -16.46 0.77 32.93
N SER A 210 -16.76 0.90 34.22
CA SER A 210 -16.52 -0.15 35.22
C SER A 210 -17.34 -1.41 34.92
N GLY A 211 -16.67 -2.56 34.76
CA GLY A 211 -17.33 -3.82 34.42
C GLY A 211 -17.80 -3.94 32.97
N GLN A 212 -17.38 -3.03 32.09
CA GLN A 212 -17.73 -3.06 30.67
C GLN A 212 -16.64 -3.72 29.82
N SER A 213 -16.93 -3.89 28.53
CA SER A 213 -15.98 -4.30 27.50
C SER A 213 -16.07 -3.34 26.33
N ILE A 214 -14.99 -3.17 25.59
CA ILE A 214 -14.97 -2.45 24.32
C ILE A 214 -15.27 -3.45 23.21
N GLU A 215 -16.24 -3.14 22.38
CA GLU A 215 -16.54 -3.89 21.17
C GLU A 215 -15.69 -3.36 20.01
N LEU A 216 -14.74 -4.19 19.56
CA LEU A 216 -13.99 -3.98 18.34
C LEU A 216 -14.74 -4.68 17.22
N THR A 217 -15.46 -3.91 16.41
CA THR A 217 -16.17 -4.37 15.21
C THR A 217 -15.17 -4.81 14.13
N VAL A 218 -15.66 -5.33 13.01
CA VAL A 218 -14.82 -5.61 11.83
C VAL A 218 -14.16 -4.32 11.35
N ALA A 219 -14.89 -3.21 11.35
CA ALA A 219 -14.39 -1.89 11.00
C ALA A 219 -13.21 -1.45 11.88
N ASP A 220 -13.35 -1.53 13.20
CA ASP A 220 -12.28 -1.08 14.13
C ASP A 220 -10.99 -1.88 13.91
N GLN A 221 -11.12 -3.21 13.76
CA GLN A 221 -9.99 -4.11 13.51
C GLN A 221 -9.34 -3.83 12.15
N LYS A 222 -10.12 -3.65 11.08
CA LYS A 222 -9.60 -3.29 9.74
C LYS A 222 -8.94 -1.91 9.75
N GLY A 223 -9.45 -0.97 10.54
CA GLY A 223 -8.87 0.37 10.72
C GLY A 223 -7.50 0.34 11.39
N TRP A 224 -7.34 -0.41 12.48
CA TRP A 224 -6.04 -0.58 13.13
C TRP A 224 -5.00 -1.23 12.23
N LEU A 225 -5.39 -2.30 11.51
CA LEU A 225 -4.49 -2.95 10.55
C LEU A 225 -4.10 -1.99 9.43
N CYS A 226 -5.05 -1.25 8.86
CA CYS A 226 -4.78 -0.26 7.83
C CYS A 226 -3.74 0.77 8.29
N GLU A 227 -3.91 1.31 9.50
CA GLU A 227 -2.99 2.31 10.05
C GLU A 227 -1.61 1.75 10.39
N MET A 228 -1.55 0.55 11.01
CA MET A 228 -0.29 -0.15 11.26
C MET A 228 0.54 -0.32 9.98
N TYR A 229 -0.11 -0.63 8.85
CA TYR A 229 0.54 -0.92 7.57
C TYR A 229 0.78 0.32 6.69
N MET A 230 0.55 1.54 7.19
CA MET A 230 1.00 2.77 6.53
C MET A 230 2.53 2.83 6.39
N ASP A 231 3.27 2.21 7.31
CA ASP A 231 4.68 1.86 7.16
C ASP A 231 4.85 0.34 6.98
N VAL A 232 5.27 -0.08 5.79
CA VAL A 232 5.44 -1.49 5.39
C VAL A 232 6.76 -1.70 4.68
N ASN A 233 7.42 -2.85 4.92
CA ASN A 233 8.60 -3.24 4.16
C ASN A 233 8.20 -3.86 2.82
N CYS A 234 8.84 -3.44 1.73
CA CYS A 234 8.59 -3.94 0.39
C CYS A 234 9.71 -4.86 -0.14
N GLN A 235 9.39 -5.65 -1.16
CA GLN A 235 10.39 -6.23 -2.06
C GLN A 235 11.11 -5.08 -2.77
N GLN A 236 12.44 -5.08 -2.73
CA GLN A 236 13.21 -4.06 -3.44
C GLN A 236 13.45 -4.43 -4.91
N PHE A 237 13.40 -3.41 -5.77
CA PHE A 237 13.74 -3.38 -7.19
C PHE A 237 14.81 -2.29 -7.38
N GLU A 238 16.04 -2.66 -7.75
CA GLU A 238 17.29 -1.84 -7.69
C GLU A 238 17.36 -0.83 -6.51
N ASN A 239 17.16 -1.32 -5.28
CA ASN A 239 17.17 -0.50 -4.05
C ASN A 239 16.01 0.51 -3.92
N ARG A 240 14.90 0.31 -4.64
CA ARG A 240 13.63 1.02 -4.46
C ARG A 240 12.53 0.07 -4.00
N ASP A 241 11.58 0.59 -3.23
CA ASP A 241 10.46 -0.19 -2.68
C ASP A 241 9.30 -0.42 -3.68
N LEU A 242 9.42 0.13 -4.89
CA LEU A 242 8.44 0.04 -5.97
C LEU A 242 9.15 -0.10 -7.33
N LEU A 243 8.54 -0.88 -8.23
CA LEU A 243 8.82 -0.89 -9.65
C LEU A 243 8.01 0.22 -10.33
N GLY A 244 8.64 0.91 -11.28
CA GLY A 244 8.08 2.08 -11.98
C GLY A 244 8.42 3.42 -11.30
N ARG A 245 7.73 4.49 -11.68
CA ARG A 245 7.77 5.80 -11.03
C ARG A 245 6.41 6.46 -11.14
N ARG A 246 5.94 7.06 -10.05
CA ARG A 246 4.65 7.74 -10.03
C ARG A 246 4.54 8.83 -11.12
N TYR A 247 3.63 8.65 -12.07
CA TYR A 247 3.20 9.71 -12.95
C TYR A 247 2.27 10.67 -12.18
N ASN A 248 2.41 11.99 -12.41
CA ASN A 248 1.75 13.02 -11.60
C ASN A 248 0.89 13.97 -12.46
N SER A 249 0.26 13.46 -13.52
CA SER A 249 -0.55 14.25 -14.44
C SER A 249 -1.86 13.52 -14.76
N PRO A 250 -3.00 14.23 -14.84
CA PRO A 250 -4.29 13.61 -15.18
C PRO A 250 -4.37 13.13 -16.64
N ASP A 251 -3.51 13.65 -17.52
CA ASP A 251 -3.52 13.34 -18.95
C ASP A 251 -2.40 12.35 -19.31
N PRO A 252 -2.71 11.20 -19.96
CA PRO A 252 -1.72 10.28 -20.52
C PRO A 252 -0.67 10.96 -21.42
N ASN A 253 0.61 10.72 -21.16
CA ASN A 253 1.71 11.25 -21.99
C ASN A 253 2.68 10.16 -22.43
N LEU A 254 2.48 9.62 -23.63
CA LEU A 254 3.35 8.60 -24.25
C LEU A 254 4.81 9.06 -24.47
N GLN A 255 5.12 10.35 -24.30
CA GLN A 255 6.47 10.89 -24.37
C GLN A 255 7.14 11.03 -23.00
N ASP A 256 6.39 10.88 -21.89
CA ASP A 256 6.96 10.89 -20.55
C ASP A 256 7.53 9.49 -20.21
N PRO A 257 8.82 9.37 -19.85
CA PRO A 257 9.39 8.09 -19.46
C PRO A 257 8.74 7.48 -18.22
N SER A 258 8.25 8.28 -17.27
CA SER A 258 7.55 7.77 -16.08
C SER A 258 6.18 7.17 -16.43
N TYR A 259 5.49 7.75 -17.41
CA TYR A 259 4.25 7.17 -17.93
C TYR A 259 4.45 5.83 -18.65
N ARG A 260 5.69 5.38 -18.90
CA ARG A 260 5.99 4.16 -19.67
C ARG A 260 6.88 3.16 -18.95
N ASP A 261 7.26 3.40 -17.70
CA ASP A 261 8.32 2.62 -17.04
C ASP A 261 7.86 1.26 -16.45
N ILE A 262 6.55 1.01 -16.34
CA ILE A 262 6.02 -0.36 -16.24
C ILE A 262 5.93 -0.99 -17.63
N TYR A 263 7.02 -1.59 -18.10
CA TYR A 263 7.01 -2.37 -19.32
C TYR A 263 6.20 -3.68 -19.16
N PRO A 264 5.44 -4.11 -20.18
CA PRO A 264 4.53 -5.25 -20.07
C PRO A 264 5.25 -6.59 -19.90
N HIS A 265 6.51 -6.72 -20.32
CA HIS A 265 7.29 -7.94 -20.10
C HIS A 265 7.66 -8.11 -18.61
N TYR A 266 7.98 -7.03 -17.89
CA TYR A 266 8.14 -7.07 -16.44
C TYR A 266 6.81 -7.36 -15.74
N PHE A 267 5.71 -6.71 -16.15
CA PHE A 267 4.39 -7.01 -15.61
C PHE A 267 4.01 -8.49 -15.80
N HIS A 268 4.16 -9.02 -17.02
CA HIS A 268 3.88 -10.42 -17.35
C HIS A 268 4.78 -11.41 -16.56
N TYR A 269 6.02 -11.03 -16.28
CA TYR A 269 6.91 -11.78 -15.39
C TYR A 269 6.41 -11.77 -13.94
N LEU A 270 6.03 -10.61 -13.39
CA LEU A 270 5.52 -10.49 -12.01
C LEU A 270 4.24 -11.30 -11.80
N LEU A 271 3.31 -11.31 -12.76
CA LEU A 271 2.10 -12.15 -12.70
C LEU A 271 2.46 -13.64 -12.52
N GLN A 272 3.41 -14.15 -13.31
CA GLN A 272 3.89 -15.53 -13.19
C GLN A 272 4.66 -15.77 -11.89
N ALA A 273 5.62 -14.89 -11.56
CA ALA A 273 6.49 -15.06 -10.40
C ALA A 273 5.70 -15.02 -9.07
N PHE A 274 4.76 -14.09 -8.92
CA PHE A 274 4.05 -13.89 -7.66
C PHE A 274 2.72 -14.65 -7.60
N LEU A 275 1.84 -14.52 -8.60
CA LEU A 275 0.48 -15.08 -8.52
C LEU A 275 0.44 -16.57 -8.85
N LYS A 276 1.22 -17.01 -9.84
CA LYS A 276 1.27 -18.42 -10.24
C LYS A 276 2.23 -19.24 -9.38
N ASN A 277 3.48 -18.76 -9.24
CA ASN A 277 4.55 -19.56 -8.62
C ASN A 277 4.63 -19.40 -7.10
N ARG A 278 4.51 -18.18 -6.56
CA ARG A 278 4.55 -17.91 -5.10
C ARG A 278 3.16 -17.91 -4.44
N GLN A 279 2.09 -17.80 -5.22
CA GLN A 279 0.70 -17.62 -4.75
C GLN A 279 0.54 -16.42 -3.78
N GLN A 280 1.30 -15.35 -4.04
CA GLN A 280 1.37 -14.12 -3.26
C GLN A 280 0.78 -12.96 -4.08
N ALA A 281 -0.14 -12.20 -3.50
CA ALA A 281 -0.66 -10.97 -4.09
C ALA A 281 0.36 -9.82 -3.98
N PHE A 282 0.24 -8.85 -4.88
CA PHE A 282 1.01 -7.61 -4.84
C PHE A 282 0.11 -6.41 -5.13
N VAL A 283 0.57 -5.20 -4.89
CA VAL A 283 -0.22 -3.99 -5.09
C VAL A 283 0.15 -3.33 -6.41
N CYS A 284 -0.85 -2.96 -7.20
CA CYS A 284 -0.70 -2.02 -8.29
C CYS A 284 -1.37 -0.69 -7.93
N GLU A 285 -0.78 0.40 -8.37
CA GLU A 285 -1.53 1.58 -8.74
C GLU A 285 -2.25 1.28 -10.09
N VAL A 286 -3.53 1.61 -10.21
CA VAL A 286 -4.38 1.25 -11.37
C VAL A 286 -4.97 2.45 -12.14
N ASP A 287 -4.74 3.67 -11.68
CA ASP A 287 -5.15 4.93 -12.30
C ASP A 287 -3.95 5.90 -12.35
N PRO A 288 -3.27 6.06 -13.51
CA PRO A 288 -2.10 6.93 -13.64
C PRO A 288 -2.42 8.43 -13.47
N GLY A 289 -3.65 8.80 -13.12
CA GLY A 289 -4.03 10.17 -12.82
C GLY A 289 -3.43 10.73 -11.52
N PHE A 290 -3.89 11.93 -11.15
CA PHE A 290 -3.46 12.58 -9.90
C PHE A 290 -3.82 11.81 -8.61
N PRO A 291 -5.02 11.18 -8.47
CA PRO A 291 -5.35 10.33 -7.33
C PRO A 291 -4.56 9.01 -7.35
N VAL A 292 -3.86 8.68 -6.26
CA VAL A 292 -3.19 7.38 -6.14
C VAL A 292 -4.19 6.33 -5.66
N ASN A 293 -4.37 5.26 -6.41
CA ASN A 293 -5.36 4.23 -6.12
C ASN A 293 -4.73 2.82 -6.03
N ASN A 294 -4.27 2.48 -4.82
CA ASN A 294 -3.61 1.21 -4.53
C ASN A 294 -4.60 0.03 -4.42
N HIS A 295 -4.47 -0.96 -5.29
CA HIS A 295 -5.29 -2.18 -5.27
C HIS A 295 -4.45 -3.48 -5.23
N PRO A 296 -4.75 -4.42 -4.31
CA PRO A 296 -4.19 -5.77 -4.34
C PRO A 296 -4.59 -6.54 -5.61
N LEU A 297 -3.62 -6.90 -6.44
CA LEU A 297 -3.77 -7.81 -7.57
C LEU A 297 -3.55 -9.24 -7.08
N PHE A 298 -4.54 -10.11 -7.24
CA PHE A 298 -4.53 -11.47 -6.67
C PHE A 298 -4.74 -12.61 -7.69
N LYS A 299 -5.16 -12.30 -8.93
CA LYS A 299 -5.38 -13.30 -10.00
C LYS A 299 -5.03 -12.72 -11.38
N TYR A 300 -4.60 -13.58 -12.30
CA TYR A 300 -4.62 -13.29 -13.73
C TYR A 300 -5.03 -14.50 -14.58
N ASP A 301 -5.59 -14.21 -15.76
CA ASP A 301 -5.79 -15.14 -16.86
C ASP A 301 -5.23 -14.49 -18.15
N SER A 302 -4.29 -15.16 -18.83
CA SER A 302 -3.64 -14.71 -20.06
C SER A 302 -3.86 -15.70 -21.20
N THR A 303 -4.10 -15.18 -22.40
CA THR A 303 -4.06 -15.91 -23.67
C THR A 303 -3.16 -15.17 -24.67
N SER A 304 -2.57 -15.89 -25.62
CA SER A 304 -1.76 -15.27 -26.67
C SER A 304 -1.89 -15.90 -28.04
N VAL A 305 -1.59 -15.10 -29.06
CA VAL A 305 -1.41 -15.54 -30.46
C VAL A 305 0.06 -15.35 -30.81
N TYR A 306 0.71 -16.41 -31.30
CA TYR A 306 2.10 -16.35 -31.76
C TYR A 306 2.18 -15.88 -33.22
N TYR A 307 3.05 -14.90 -33.48
CA TYR A 307 3.33 -14.37 -34.80
C TYR A 307 4.78 -14.70 -35.18
N PRO A 308 5.06 -15.86 -35.81
CA PRO A 308 6.43 -16.32 -36.09
C PRO A 308 7.23 -15.31 -36.92
N ASN A 309 6.61 -14.75 -37.96
CA ASN A 309 7.24 -13.78 -38.87
C ASN A 309 7.58 -12.44 -38.20
N GLN A 310 7.06 -12.18 -36.98
CA GLN A 310 7.36 -10.99 -36.18
C GLN A 310 8.14 -11.34 -34.91
N GLY A 311 8.45 -12.62 -34.67
CA GLY A 311 9.14 -13.09 -33.48
C GLY A 311 8.44 -12.70 -32.17
N LYS A 312 7.10 -12.67 -32.12
CA LYS A 312 6.36 -12.16 -30.94
C LYS A 312 5.11 -12.96 -30.58
N TYR A 313 4.67 -12.82 -29.34
CA TYR A 313 3.31 -13.13 -28.90
C TYR A 313 2.51 -11.83 -28.78
N ALA A 314 1.32 -11.75 -29.38
CA ALA A 314 0.31 -10.77 -28.96
C ALA A 314 -0.48 -11.39 -27.80
N VAL A 315 -0.52 -10.72 -26.65
CA VAL A 315 -1.05 -11.23 -25.39
C VAL A 315 -2.25 -10.40 -24.95
N THR A 316 -3.32 -11.08 -24.56
CA THR A 316 -4.45 -10.50 -23.81
C THR A 316 -4.41 -11.06 -22.41
N THR A 317 -4.45 -10.21 -21.39
CA THR A 317 -4.46 -10.62 -19.97
C THR A 317 -5.54 -9.91 -19.21
N THR A 318 -6.46 -10.65 -18.61
CA THR A 318 -7.38 -10.13 -17.59
C THR A 318 -6.77 -10.36 -16.22
N VAL A 319 -6.59 -9.28 -15.45
CA VAL A 319 -6.18 -9.32 -14.05
C VAL A 319 -7.36 -8.98 -13.14
N TYR A 320 -7.31 -9.47 -11.90
CA TYR A 320 -8.35 -9.27 -10.90
C TYR A 320 -7.75 -8.63 -9.66
N PHE A 321 -8.42 -7.58 -9.21
CA PHE A 321 -8.04 -6.75 -8.09
C PHE A 321 -9.07 -6.84 -6.97
N THR A 322 -8.61 -6.75 -5.73
CA THR A 322 -9.46 -6.47 -4.58
C THR A 322 -9.90 -5.01 -4.64
N ASP A 323 -11.20 -4.79 -4.72
CA ASP A 323 -11.83 -3.46 -4.71
C ASP A 323 -12.19 -3.05 -3.28
N TYR A 324 -12.55 -1.78 -3.06
CA TYR A 324 -12.95 -1.26 -1.76
C TYR A 324 -14.23 -1.93 -1.22
N GLY A 325 -14.38 -1.90 0.11
CA GLY A 325 -15.61 -2.27 0.80
C GLY A 325 -16.75 -1.30 0.47
N ARG A 326 -17.98 -1.81 0.43
CA ARG A 326 -19.20 -0.97 0.33
C ARG A 326 -19.67 -0.51 1.71
N GLY A 327 -19.20 -1.15 2.78
CA GLY A 327 -19.32 -0.71 4.16
C GLY A 327 -18.08 -1.10 4.99
N TYR A 328 -17.85 -0.37 6.08
CA TYR A 328 -16.70 -0.58 6.97
C TYR A 328 -16.65 -1.95 7.64
N ASN A 329 -17.80 -2.60 7.81
CA ASN A 329 -17.93 -3.93 8.41
C ASN A 329 -18.08 -5.06 7.37
N ASP A 330 -17.88 -4.77 6.08
CA ASP A 330 -17.90 -5.80 5.04
C ASP A 330 -16.83 -6.87 5.27
N VAL A 331 -17.14 -8.10 4.90
CA VAL A 331 -16.25 -9.28 5.02
C VAL A 331 -16.15 -9.98 3.66
N GLY A 332 -14.94 -10.41 3.30
CA GLY A 332 -14.60 -11.02 2.02
C GLY A 332 -13.93 -10.05 1.04
N THR A 333 -13.81 -10.50 -0.21
CA THR A 333 -13.17 -9.76 -1.30
C THR A 333 -14.22 -9.31 -2.32
N ASN A 334 -14.44 -8.00 -2.44
CA ASN A 334 -15.05 -7.40 -3.62
C ASN A 334 -14.02 -7.46 -4.76
N VAL A 335 -14.44 -7.88 -5.94
CA VAL A 335 -13.54 -8.13 -7.08
C VAL A 335 -13.86 -7.18 -8.22
N THR A 336 -12.87 -6.39 -8.63
CA THR A 336 -12.86 -5.72 -9.93
C THR A 336 -11.85 -6.38 -10.88
N ARG A 337 -11.93 -6.10 -12.17
CA ARG A 337 -11.04 -6.69 -13.18
C ARG A 337 -10.69 -5.70 -14.27
N GLN A 338 -9.46 -5.79 -14.76
CA GLN A 338 -8.95 -4.99 -15.86
C GLN A 338 -8.36 -5.92 -16.92
N THR A 339 -8.54 -5.59 -18.20
CA THR A 339 -7.94 -6.36 -19.31
C THR A 339 -6.87 -5.50 -19.98
N TYR A 340 -5.65 -6.03 -20.05
CA TYR A 340 -4.53 -5.42 -20.75
C TYR A 340 -4.15 -6.21 -22.00
N THR A 341 -3.66 -5.50 -23.01
CA THR A 341 -3.16 -6.05 -24.27
C THR A 341 -1.76 -5.56 -24.55
N TYR A 342 -0.85 -6.46 -24.92
CA TYR A 342 0.55 -6.15 -25.15
C TYR A 342 1.22 -7.18 -26.05
N ASP A 343 2.27 -6.77 -26.75
CA ASP A 343 3.16 -7.66 -27.48
C ASP A 343 4.36 -8.04 -26.61
N LEU A 344 4.79 -9.30 -26.67
CA LEU A 344 6.02 -9.82 -26.09
C LEU A 344 6.94 -10.31 -27.21
N PHE A 345 8.07 -9.63 -27.41
CA PHE A 345 9.04 -9.92 -28.46
C PHE A 345 10.08 -10.92 -27.98
N LEU A 346 10.46 -11.85 -28.84
CA LEU A 346 11.32 -12.97 -28.52
C LEU A 346 12.71 -12.84 -29.14
N ASP A 347 13.70 -13.40 -28.47
CA ASP A 347 15.02 -13.64 -29.05
C ASP A 347 15.04 -14.89 -29.97
N GLN A 348 16.20 -15.18 -30.54
CA GLN A 348 16.41 -16.34 -31.43
C GLN A 348 16.23 -17.70 -30.73
N GLN A 349 16.20 -17.73 -29.39
CA GLN A 349 15.96 -18.92 -28.57
C GLN A 349 14.49 -19.01 -28.10
N GLY A 350 13.63 -18.06 -28.50
CA GLY A 350 12.22 -18.02 -28.11
C GLY A 350 11.96 -17.45 -26.72
N ARG A 351 12.94 -16.80 -26.08
CA ARG A 351 12.81 -16.16 -24.76
C ARG A 351 12.30 -14.73 -24.91
N ILE A 352 11.44 -14.29 -24.01
CA ILE A 352 10.84 -12.94 -24.04
C ILE A 352 11.92 -11.90 -23.75
N GLN A 353 12.40 -11.19 -24.76
CA GLN A 353 13.46 -10.18 -24.61
C GLN A 353 12.90 -8.85 -24.10
N TRP A 354 11.74 -8.43 -24.60
CA TRP A 354 11.07 -7.18 -24.22
C TRP A 354 9.58 -7.24 -24.61
N GLY A 355 8.86 -6.13 -24.46
CA GLY A 355 7.45 -6.05 -24.84
C GLY A 355 6.91 -4.62 -24.86
N GLU A 356 5.78 -4.43 -25.55
CA GLU A 356 5.14 -3.13 -25.80
C GLU A 356 3.63 -3.19 -25.52
N TRP A 357 3.08 -2.19 -24.84
CA TRP A 357 1.63 -2.10 -24.63
C TRP A 357 0.93 -1.82 -25.95
N THR A 358 -0.24 -2.43 -26.17
CA THR A 358 -1.01 -2.29 -27.42
C THR A 358 -2.44 -1.85 -27.15
N GLY A 359 -3.15 -1.40 -28.18
CA GLY A 359 -4.57 -1.03 -28.07
C GLY A 359 -4.79 0.09 -27.06
N SER A 360 -5.85 -0.01 -26.24
CA SER A 360 -6.11 0.93 -25.15
C SER A 360 -5.09 0.84 -24.01
N SER A 361 -4.35 -0.27 -23.89
CA SER A 361 -3.38 -0.44 -22.80
C SER A 361 -2.15 0.44 -22.93
N GLN A 362 -1.91 1.07 -24.09
CA GLN A 362 -0.94 2.16 -24.23
C GLN A 362 -1.28 3.37 -23.34
N TYR A 363 -2.55 3.53 -22.97
CA TYR A 363 -3.06 4.66 -22.17
C TYR A 363 -3.68 4.21 -20.83
N ASN A 364 -3.65 2.90 -20.56
CA ASN A 364 -4.26 2.29 -19.38
C ASN A 364 -3.51 1.01 -19.07
N HIS A 365 -2.44 1.17 -18.30
CA HIS A 365 -1.64 0.13 -17.66
C HIS A 365 -1.31 0.61 -16.23
N PRO A 366 -0.80 -0.26 -15.33
CA PRO A 366 -0.40 0.17 -14.00
C PRO A 366 0.66 1.28 -14.04
N ASP A 367 0.56 2.27 -13.14
CA ASP A 367 1.55 3.35 -12.99
C ASP A 367 2.78 2.88 -12.21
N PHE A 368 2.57 2.22 -11.07
CA PHE A 368 3.64 1.56 -10.33
C PHE A 368 3.16 0.28 -9.62
N ILE A 369 4.12 -0.57 -9.24
CA ILE A 369 3.87 -1.86 -8.60
C ILE A 369 4.78 -1.99 -7.37
N TRP A 370 4.21 -2.44 -6.25
CA TRP A 370 4.98 -2.73 -5.04
C TRP A 370 4.47 -3.98 -4.34
N ILE A 371 5.36 -4.66 -3.61
CA ILE A 371 5.07 -5.98 -3.03
C ILE A 371 5.31 -5.93 -1.53
N PRO A 372 4.26 -5.85 -0.70
CA PRO A 372 4.40 -5.85 0.75
C PRO A 372 4.96 -7.20 1.22
N THR A 373 5.91 -7.15 2.15
CA THR A 373 6.61 -8.35 2.69
C THR A 373 6.32 -8.58 4.17
N GLN A 374 6.37 -7.52 4.97
CA GLN A 374 6.09 -7.53 6.40
C GLN A 374 5.87 -6.10 6.90
N LEU A 375 5.20 -5.96 8.04
CA LEU A 375 5.10 -4.70 8.78
C LEU A 375 6.49 -4.06 9.02
N ALA A 376 6.60 -2.73 8.96
CA ALA A 376 7.84 -2.04 9.32
C ALA A 376 8.19 -2.21 10.81
N ARG A 377 9.50 -2.34 11.13
CA ARG A 377 9.98 -2.43 12.52
C ARG A 377 10.31 -1.07 13.15
N SER A 378 10.56 -0.09 12.29
CA SER A 378 10.78 1.32 12.58
C SER A 378 10.09 2.05 11.43
N GLY A 379 9.12 2.91 11.73
CA GLY A 379 8.38 3.61 10.68
C GLY A 379 9.28 4.52 9.86
N ASN A 380 8.95 4.70 8.58
CA ASN A 380 9.52 5.77 7.75
C ASN A 380 8.90 7.14 8.08
N GLY A 381 7.96 7.16 9.04
CA GLY A 381 7.32 8.37 9.57
C GLY A 381 5.89 8.56 9.08
N TYR A 382 5.29 7.54 8.47
CA TYR A 382 3.91 7.57 7.98
C TYR A 382 2.94 6.83 8.91
N ALA A 383 3.34 5.79 9.62
CA ALA A 383 2.43 5.12 10.57
C ALA A 383 2.30 5.89 11.90
N ASN A 384 1.10 5.84 12.47
CA ASN A 384 0.75 6.41 13.75
C ASN A 384 1.63 5.86 14.89
N THR A 385 2.58 6.69 15.32
CA THR A 385 3.61 6.30 16.30
C THR A 385 3.08 5.99 17.72
N ALA A 386 1.81 6.29 18.01
CA ALA A 386 1.14 5.92 19.25
C ALA A 386 0.39 4.57 19.17
N LEU A 387 0.14 4.04 17.97
CA LEU A 387 -0.45 2.72 17.75
C LEU A 387 0.63 1.63 17.78
N ASP A 388 0.81 0.94 18.91
CA ASP A 388 1.72 -0.20 19.02
C ASP A 388 1.13 -1.40 18.25
N PRO A 389 1.78 -1.86 17.16
CA PRO A 389 1.20 -2.90 16.31
C PRO A 389 1.09 -4.27 17.01
N ARG A 390 2.00 -4.57 17.95
CA ARG A 390 1.98 -5.84 18.69
C ARG A 390 0.86 -5.83 19.71
N PHE A 391 0.63 -4.70 20.37
CA PHE A 391 -0.47 -4.59 21.32
C PHE A 391 -1.83 -4.51 20.61
N ALA A 392 -1.94 -3.82 19.48
CA ALA A 392 -3.13 -3.86 18.64
C ALA A 392 -3.45 -5.31 18.20
N GLN A 393 -2.46 -6.07 17.72
CA GLN A 393 -2.63 -7.51 17.43
C GLN A 393 -3.04 -8.33 18.66
N TYR A 394 -2.42 -8.12 19.82
CA TYR A 394 -2.80 -8.78 21.08
C TYR A 394 -4.27 -8.50 21.47
N LEU A 395 -4.71 -7.24 21.41
CA LEU A 395 -6.09 -6.84 21.67
C LEU A 395 -7.08 -7.48 20.67
N MET A 396 -6.65 -7.71 19.43
CA MET A 396 -7.40 -8.45 18.42
C MET A 396 -7.37 -9.98 18.61
N GLY A 397 -6.77 -10.50 19.68
CA GLY A 397 -6.59 -11.93 19.92
C GLY A 397 -5.55 -12.60 19.01
N ARG A 398 -4.79 -11.82 18.23
CA ARG A 398 -3.76 -12.28 17.28
C ARG A 398 -2.43 -12.51 18.01
N ASN A 399 -2.41 -13.49 18.92
CA ASN A 399 -1.21 -13.81 19.70
C ASN A 399 -0.12 -14.50 18.85
N GLY A 400 0.75 -13.69 18.22
CA GLY A 400 2.20 -13.93 18.15
C GLY A 400 2.71 -15.25 17.55
N GLY A 401 1.86 -15.98 16.82
CA GLY A 401 2.23 -17.22 16.15
C GLY A 401 3.18 -16.96 14.99
N ARG A 402 4.48 -16.84 15.27
CA ARG A 402 5.52 -17.07 14.26
C ARG A 402 5.35 -18.51 13.75
N GLN A 403 4.77 -18.64 12.55
CA GLN A 403 5.15 -19.78 11.72
C GLN A 403 6.64 -19.59 11.39
N GLN A 404 7.43 -20.59 11.76
CA GLN A 404 8.87 -20.68 11.44
C GLN A 404 9.02 -21.32 10.06
#